data_AF-A0A1Y4VGN0-F1
#
_entry.id   AF-A0A1Y4VGN0-F1
#
_cell.length_a   1.000
_cell.length_b   1.000
_cell.length_c   1.000
_cell.angle_alpha   90.00
_cell.angle_beta   90.00
_cell.angle_gamma   90.00
#
_symmetry.space_group_name_H-M   'P 1'
#
loop_
_entity.id
_entity.type
_entity.pdbx_description
1 polymer ?
#
loop_
_entity_poly.entity_id
_entity_poly.type
_entity_poly.pdbx_seq_one_letter_code
_entity_poly.pdbx_strand_id
1 'polypeptide(L)'
;MKKRKSGLAVVKYIVVVVVLINVLASVLPLFLDTAGDLFGDSDNERYSDLRIIDVQGQMVPDYKGRTAGDGYQMYRFDLTVNNQGSHVEQLAYTSFYLSGNDGEVYMQYDDTDSASSAHVEDTRILPVGRDATVSIYAEISDGTTSVEISNYNTPDNEEQTFVYTLAEGEL
;
A
#
# COMPACT_ATOMS: atom_id res chain seq x y z
N MET A 1 36.48 38.70 -53.26
CA MET A 1 35.34 38.22 -52.46
C MET A 1 35.68 36.86 -51.84
N LYS A 2 35.85 36.74 -50.51
CA LYS A 2 35.94 35.44 -49.82
C LYS A 2 34.66 35.25 -49.01
N LYS A 3 33.86 34.25 -49.42
CA LYS A 3 32.53 33.92 -48.87
C LYS A 3 32.64 33.55 -47.38
N ARG A 4 31.80 34.18 -46.55
CA ARG A 4 31.62 33.86 -45.12
C ARG A 4 31.12 32.41 -45.00
N LYS A 5 31.92 31.53 -44.38
CA LYS A 5 31.49 30.21 -43.87
C LYS A 5 31.20 30.28 -42.36
N SER A 6 30.42 31.27 -41.90
CA SER A 6 30.11 31.44 -40.46
C SER A 6 28.87 30.67 -39.99
N GLY A 7 28.04 30.13 -40.89
CA GLY A 7 26.79 29.46 -40.51
C GLY A 7 26.98 28.03 -39.95
N LEU A 8 27.97 27.28 -40.45
CA LEU A 8 28.10 25.86 -40.09
C LEU A 8 28.60 25.65 -38.65
N ALA A 9 29.41 26.57 -38.12
CA ALA A 9 29.89 26.50 -36.74
C ALA A 9 28.74 26.78 -35.75
N VAL A 10 27.93 27.80 -36.02
CA VAL A 10 26.79 28.19 -35.17
C VAL A 10 25.71 27.09 -35.11
N VAL A 11 25.42 26.45 -36.25
CA VAL A 11 24.44 25.34 -36.30
C VAL A 11 24.89 24.15 -35.45
N LYS A 12 26.19 23.83 -35.40
CA LYS A 12 26.70 22.78 -34.52
C LYS A 12 26.44 23.08 -33.04
N TYR A 13 26.63 24.32 -32.60
CA TYR A 13 26.34 24.71 -31.22
C TYR A 13 24.84 24.64 -30.91
N ILE A 14 23.97 25.04 -31.84
CA ILE A 14 22.51 24.94 -31.65
C ILE A 14 22.08 23.49 -31.49
N VAL A 15 22.59 22.58 -32.32
CA VAL A 15 22.27 21.15 -32.22
C VAL A 15 22.74 20.57 -30.89
N VAL A 16 23.96 20.90 -30.46
CA VAL A 16 24.49 20.44 -29.15
C VAL A 16 23.63 20.95 -28.00
N VAL A 17 23.22 22.22 -28.01
CA VAL A 17 22.36 22.79 -26.97
C VAL A 17 20.98 22.13 -26.95
N VAL A 18 20.37 21.87 -28.11
CA VAL A 18 19.06 21.21 -28.18
C VAL A 18 19.14 19.76 -27.70
N VAL A 19 20.21 19.03 -28.03
CA VAL A 19 20.44 17.67 -27.50
C VAL A 19 20.65 17.72 -25.98
N LEU A 20 21.43 18.68 -25.48
CA LEU A 20 21.67 18.83 -24.05
C LEU A 20 20.37 19.13 -23.29
N ILE A 21 19.52 20.02 -23.82
CA ILE A 21 18.21 20.36 -23.22
C ILE A 21 17.27 19.15 -23.23
N ASN A 22 17.21 18.38 -24.33
CA ASN A 22 16.34 17.19 -24.39
C ASN A 22 16.84 16.08 -23.46
N VAL A 23 18.16 15.88 -23.37
CA VAL A 23 18.75 14.95 -22.40
C VAL A 23 18.45 15.43 -20.99
N LEU A 24 18.70 16.70 -20.67
CA LEU A 24 18.37 17.31 -19.37
C LEU A 24 16.88 17.18 -19.04
N ALA A 25 15.97 17.41 -19.99
CA ALA A 25 14.53 17.24 -19.81
C ALA A 25 14.12 15.78 -19.56
N SER A 26 14.87 14.81 -20.09
CA SER A 26 14.61 13.38 -19.84
C SER A 26 15.15 12.89 -18.49
N VAL A 27 16.17 13.53 -17.91
CA VAL A 27 16.68 13.23 -16.56
C VAL A 27 16.10 14.14 -15.47
N LEU A 28 15.50 15.27 -15.83
CA LEU A 28 14.84 16.19 -14.89
C LEU A 28 13.79 15.54 -13.98
N PRO A 29 12.93 14.60 -14.45
CA PRO A 29 12.00 13.90 -13.57
C PRO A 29 12.69 13.10 -12.46
N LEU A 30 13.87 12.52 -12.76
CA LEU A 30 14.67 11.74 -11.80
C LEU A 30 15.35 12.62 -10.74
N PHE A 31 15.64 13.89 -11.06
CA PHE A 31 16.26 14.84 -10.13
C PHE A 31 15.24 15.69 -9.36
N LEU A 32 14.00 15.82 -9.83
CA LEU A 32 12.94 16.52 -9.10
C LEU A 32 12.49 15.72 -7.86
N ASP A 33 12.43 14.39 -7.96
CA ASP A 33 12.17 13.51 -6.80
C ASP A 33 13.29 13.59 -5.73
N THR A 34 14.53 13.90 -6.14
CA THR A 34 15.67 14.05 -5.21
C THR A 34 15.93 15.48 -4.75
N ALA A 35 15.43 16.49 -5.47
CA ALA A 35 15.56 17.90 -5.09
C ALA A 35 14.54 18.33 -4.04
N GLY A 36 13.40 17.62 -3.91
CA GLY A 36 12.45 17.81 -2.80
C GLY A 36 13.07 17.57 -1.42
N ASP A 37 14.05 16.67 -1.32
CA ASP A 37 14.82 16.41 -0.09
C ASP A 37 15.89 17.48 0.22
N LEU A 38 16.29 18.30 -0.75
CA LEU A 38 17.43 19.22 -0.65
C LEU A 38 17.03 20.70 -0.50
N PHE A 39 15.87 21.08 -1.01
CA PHE A 39 15.27 22.40 -0.81
C PHE A 39 14.10 22.22 0.11
N GLY A 40 14.37 22.24 1.43
CA GLY A 40 13.41 22.03 2.50
C GLY A 40 12.01 22.50 2.13
N ASP A 41 11.19 21.53 1.72
CA ASP A 41 9.78 21.75 1.61
C ASP A 41 9.32 22.10 3.02
N SER A 42 8.61 23.21 3.15
CA SER A 42 7.92 23.57 4.39
C SER A 42 7.29 22.32 4.97
N ASP A 43 7.42 22.08 6.27
CA ASP A 43 6.86 20.95 7.03
C ASP A 43 5.36 20.71 6.71
N ASN A 44 5.06 20.18 5.53
CA ASN A 44 3.87 19.40 5.28
C ASN A 44 4.23 18.08 5.94
N GLU A 45 3.83 17.95 7.21
CA GLU A 45 4.07 16.79 8.03
C GLU A 45 3.90 15.53 7.18
N ARG A 46 5.01 14.84 6.94
CA ARG A 46 5.00 13.60 6.16
C ARG A 46 4.43 12.53 7.07
N TYR A 47 3.18 12.13 6.83
CA TYR A 47 2.48 11.17 7.66
C TYR A 47 1.75 10.13 6.81
N SER A 48 1.62 8.94 7.39
CA SER A 48 0.83 7.83 6.87
C SER A 48 -0.62 7.94 7.33
N ASP A 49 -1.57 7.66 6.45
CA ASP A 49 -2.99 7.50 6.84
C ASP A 49 -3.67 6.54 5.86
N LEU A 50 -3.68 5.25 6.22
CA LEU A 50 -4.34 4.20 5.45
C LEU A 50 -5.65 3.82 6.12
N ARG A 51 -6.74 4.43 5.65
CA ARG A 51 -8.05 4.22 6.27
C ARG A 51 -8.78 3.05 5.67
N ILE A 52 -9.29 2.18 6.54
CA ILE A 52 -10.26 1.15 6.16
C ILE A 52 -11.60 1.86 5.87
N ILE A 53 -12.09 1.73 4.64
CA ILE A 53 -13.38 2.29 4.19
C ILE A 53 -14.48 1.24 4.23
N ASP A 54 -14.14 0.01 3.82
CA ASP A 54 -15.08 -1.10 3.72
C ASP A 54 -14.37 -2.43 3.98
N VAL A 55 -15.13 -3.39 4.48
CA VAL A 55 -14.65 -4.74 4.75
C VAL A 55 -15.70 -5.73 4.27
N GLN A 56 -15.27 -6.67 3.44
CA GLN A 56 -16.09 -7.79 2.99
C GLN A 56 -15.46 -9.09 3.48
N GLY A 57 -16.19 -9.83 4.32
CA GLY A 57 -15.76 -11.14 4.82
C GLY A 57 -16.53 -12.26 4.15
N GLN A 58 -15.84 -13.34 3.78
CA GLN A 58 -16.44 -14.57 3.29
C GLN A 58 -15.73 -15.79 3.84
N MET A 59 -16.50 -16.84 4.16
CA MET A 59 -15.95 -18.15 4.47
C MET A 59 -15.33 -18.75 3.20
N VAL A 60 -14.14 -19.32 3.32
CA VAL A 60 -13.42 -19.98 2.24
C VAL A 60 -13.02 -21.39 2.67
N PRO A 61 -12.87 -22.36 1.74
CA PRO A 61 -12.52 -23.73 2.12
C PRO A 61 -11.09 -23.88 2.65
N ASP A 62 -10.14 -23.09 2.12
CA ASP A 62 -8.73 -23.12 2.48
C ASP A 62 -8.00 -21.82 2.12
N TYR A 63 -6.81 -21.63 2.69
CA TYR A 63 -5.80 -20.66 2.25
C TYR A 63 -4.51 -21.38 1.87
N LYS A 64 -4.09 -21.31 0.61
CA LYS A 64 -2.88 -21.99 0.09
C LYS A 64 -2.82 -23.49 0.44
N GLY A 65 -3.98 -24.17 0.46
CA GLY A 65 -4.11 -25.59 0.80
C GLY A 65 -4.21 -25.89 2.30
N ARG A 66 -4.15 -24.88 3.17
CA ARG A 66 -4.39 -25.01 4.61
C ARG A 66 -5.86 -24.78 4.92
N THR A 67 -6.52 -25.81 5.45
CA THR A 67 -7.88 -25.72 5.98
C THR A 67 -7.85 -25.23 7.43
N ALA A 68 -8.96 -24.70 7.92
CA ALA A 68 -9.11 -24.38 9.34
C ALA A 68 -8.99 -25.64 10.22
N GLY A 69 -8.49 -25.45 11.44
CA GLY A 69 -8.47 -26.50 12.46
C GLY A 69 -9.88 -26.85 12.99
N ASP A 70 -9.96 -27.92 13.78
CA ASP A 70 -11.21 -28.33 14.41
C ASP A 70 -11.77 -27.23 15.33
N GLY A 71 -13.03 -26.86 15.14
CA GLY A 71 -13.69 -25.77 15.89
C GLY A 71 -13.42 -24.37 15.33
N TYR A 72 -12.89 -24.28 14.10
CA TYR A 72 -12.61 -23.03 13.41
C TYR A 72 -13.15 -23.06 11.98
N GLN A 73 -13.37 -21.86 11.44
CA GLN A 73 -13.69 -21.61 10.03
C GLN A 73 -12.62 -20.71 9.40
N MET A 74 -12.27 -20.99 8.16
CA MET A 74 -11.34 -20.14 7.40
C MET A 74 -12.12 -19.01 6.74
N TYR A 75 -11.71 -17.77 6.98
CA TYR A 75 -12.28 -16.58 6.39
C TYR A 75 -11.26 -15.83 5.54
N ARG A 76 -11.76 -15.22 4.47
CA ARG A 76 -11.07 -14.18 3.70
C ARG A 76 -11.78 -12.85 3.93
N PHE A 77 -11.02 -11.85 4.34
CA PHE A 77 -11.46 -10.45 4.46
C PHE A 77 -10.82 -9.62 3.35
N ASP A 78 -11.64 -9.00 2.53
CA ASP A 78 -11.22 -8.02 1.54
C ASP A 78 -11.44 -6.62 2.11
N LEU A 79 -10.35 -5.95 2.49
CA LEU A 79 -10.34 -4.60 3.03
C LEU A 79 -10.19 -3.61 1.89
N THR A 80 -11.15 -2.71 1.74
CA THR A 80 -10.98 -1.53 0.88
C THR A 80 -10.33 -0.43 1.71
N VAL A 81 -9.13 -0.01 1.31
CA VAL A 81 -8.35 0.99 2.03
C VAL A 81 -8.05 2.18 1.13
N ASN A 82 -8.08 3.39 1.72
CA ASN A 82 -7.74 4.62 1.04
C ASN A 82 -6.54 5.28 1.68
N ASN A 83 -5.61 5.75 0.85
CA ASN A 83 -4.49 6.54 1.31
C ASN A 83 -4.90 8.01 1.48
N GLN A 84 -5.16 8.41 2.72
CA GLN A 84 -5.43 9.80 3.13
C GLN A 84 -4.17 10.52 3.64
N GLY A 85 -3.01 9.85 3.57
CA GLY A 85 -1.74 10.38 4.03
C GLY A 85 -1.20 11.48 3.12
N SER A 86 -0.03 11.99 3.46
CA SER A 86 0.66 13.01 2.65
C SER A 86 1.65 12.43 1.64
N HIS A 87 1.86 11.11 1.63
CA HIS A 87 2.75 10.43 0.68
C HIS A 87 2.18 9.11 0.16
N VAL A 88 2.80 8.58 -0.89
CA VAL A 88 2.46 7.24 -1.40
C VAL A 88 2.78 6.16 -0.36
N GLU A 89 1.96 5.13 -0.32
CA GLU A 89 2.09 4.03 0.65
C GLU A 89 2.44 2.73 -0.07
N GLN A 90 3.28 1.90 0.54
CA GLN A 90 3.56 0.58 0.01
C GLN A 90 2.75 -0.46 0.78
N LEU A 91 1.83 -1.13 0.09
CA LEU A 91 0.90 -2.06 0.74
C LEU A 91 1.62 -3.22 1.44
N ALA A 92 2.77 -3.64 0.92
CA ALA A 92 3.61 -4.67 1.52
C ALA A 92 4.03 -4.40 2.97
N TYR A 93 4.08 -3.12 3.38
CA TYR A 93 4.48 -2.71 4.72
C TYR A 93 3.31 -2.24 5.58
N THR A 94 2.08 -2.32 5.07
CA THR A 94 0.88 -2.01 5.85
C THR A 94 0.56 -3.20 6.73
N SER A 95 0.47 -3.01 8.04
CA SER A 95 0.12 -4.08 8.98
C SER A 95 -1.31 -3.92 9.43
N PHE A 96 -2.16 -4.89 9.07
CA PHE A 96 -3.50 -5.04 9.62
C PHE A 96 -3.48 -6.14 10.67
N TYR A 97 -4.19 -5.91 11.77
CA TYR A 97 -4.30 -6.86 12.87
C TYR A 97 -5.75 -7.27 13.04
N LEU A 98 -6.00 -8.55 13.28
CA LEU A 98 -7.33 -9.06 13.56
C LEU A 98 -7.40 -9.58 15.00
N SER A 99 -8.47 -9.22 15.70
CA SER A 99 -8.84 -9.76 17.01
C SER A 99 -10.31 -10.12 17.07
N GLY A 100 -10.64 -11.16 17.84
CA GLY A 100 -12.03 -11.53 18.12
C GLY A 100 -12.49 -10.91 19.44
N ASN A 101 -13.73 -10.43 19.49
CA ASN A 101 -14.33 -9.91 20.73
C ASN A 101 -14.84 -11.02 21.65
N ASP A 102 -15.31 -12.11 21.06
CA ASP A 102 -16.01 -13.21 21.73
C ASP A 102 -15.40 -14.59 21.39
N GLY A 103 -14.26 -14.60 20.69
CA GLY A 103 -13.59 -15.82 20.23
C GLY A 103 -12.13 -15.60 19.84
N GLU A 104 -11.48 -16.69 19.46
CA GLU A 104 -10.08 -16.70 19.02
C GLU A 104 -9.99 -16.46 17.52
N VAL A 105 -9.06 -15.59 17.11
CA VAL A 105 -8.80 -15.26 15.70
C VAL A 105 -7.31 -15.42 15.44
N TYR A 106 -6.99 -16.22 14.42
CA TYR A 106 -5.62 -16.52 14.01
C TYR A 106 -5.42 -16.13 12.55
N MET A 107 -4.80 -14.96 12.34
CA MET A 107 -4.37 -14.54 11.00
C MET A 107 -3.37 -15.55 10.41
N GLN A 108 -3.56 -15.84 9.13
CA GLN A 108 -2.70 -16.74 8.38
C GLN A 108 -1.65 -15.92 7.62
N TYR A 109 -0.40 -16.31 7.81
CA TYR A 109 0.78 -15.71 7.20
C TYR A 109 1.46 -16.74 6.29
N ASP A 110 2.10 -16.28 5.21
CA ASP A 110 2.80 -17.16 4.27
C ASP A 110 4.01 -17.88 4.88
N ASP A 111 4.68 -17.23 5.84
CA ASP A 111 5.79 -17.78 6.60
C ASP A 111 5.51 -17.62 8.10
N THR A 112 5.69 -18.74 8.82
CA THR A 112 5.10 -19.08 10.13
C THR A 112 5.56 -18.28 11.35
N ASP A 113 6.17 -17.10 11.22
CA ASP A 113 6.79 -16.44 12.38
C ASP A 113 6.54 -14.93 12.53
N SER A 114 5.69 -14.28 11.72
CA SER A 114 5.43 -12.86 11.95
C SER A 114 4.09 -12.35 11.42
N ALA A 115 3.47 -11.43 12.15
CA ALA A 115 2.33 -10.69 11.63
C ALA A 115 2.64 -9.86 10.38
N SER A 116 3.93 -9.61 10.13
CA SER A 116 4.41 -8.86 8.97
C SER A 116 4.49 -9.67 7.67
N SER A 117 4.40 -11.02 7.70
CA SER A 117 4.66 -11.84 6.50
C SER A 117 3.43 -12.08 5.60
N ALA A 118 2.21 -11.70 6.01
CA ALA A 118 0.98 -11.93 5.21
C ALA A 118 0.87 -10.97 4.04
N HIS A 119 1.62 -9.87 4.07
CA HIS A 119 1.48 -8.76 3.13
C HIS A 119 2.69 -8.56 2.25
N VAL A 120 3.78 -9.32 2.45
CA VAL A 120 5.04 -9.16 1.69
C VAL A 120 4.85 -9.40 0.19
N GLU A 121 3.82 -10.14 -0.24
CA GLU A 121 3.50 -10.34 -1.66
C GLU A 121 2.88 -9.10 -2.35
N ASP A 122 2.25 -8.18 -1.59
CA ASP A 122 1.56 -7.02 -2.16
C ASP A 122 2.52 -5.83 -2.38
N THR A 123 3.31 -5.93 -3.44
CA THR A 123 4.31 -4.90 -3.81
C THR A 123 3.73 -3.62 -4.41
N ARG A 124 2.40 -3.46 -4.43
CA ARG A 124 1.75 -2.30 -5.02
C ARG A 124 2.03 -1.04 -4.20
N ILE A 125 2.24 0.07 -4.91
CA ILE A 125 2.30 1.40 -4.34
C ILE A 125 0.91 2.04 -4.48
N LEU A 126 0.34 2.49 -3.38
CA LEU A 126 -0.93 3.18 -3.30
C LEU A 126 -0.73 4.70 -3.29
N PRO A 127 -1.07 5.42 -4.36
CA PRO A 127 -0.98 6.87 -4.39
C PRO A 127 -1.97 7.55 -3.41
N VAL A 128 -1.65 8.77 -2.98
CA VAL A 128 -2.54 9.59 -2.15
C VAL A 128 -3.89 9.79 -2.84
N GLY A 129 -4.97 9.67 -2.06
CA GLY A 129 -6.36 9.81 -2.47
C GLY A 129 -6.89 8.64 -3.30
N ARG A 130 -6.17 7.51 -3.36
CA ARG A 130 -6.60 6.32 -4.10
C ARG A 130 -6.97 5.17 -3.18
N ASP A 131 -7.85 4.33 -3.70
CA ASP A 131 -8.30 3.11 -3.04
C ASP A 131 -7.52 1.89 -3.54
N ALA A 132 -7.31 0.93 -2.66
CA ALA A 132 -6.89 -0.43 -3.00
C ALA A 132 -7.65 -1.45 -2.15
N THR A 133 -7.72 -2.68 -2.65
CA THR A 133 -8.23 -3.82 -1.89
C THR A 133 -7.05 -4.66 -1.40
N VAL A 134 -7.00 -4.92 -0.10
CA VAL A 134 -6.04 -5.82 0.56
C VAL A 134 -6.80 -7.03 1.10
N SER A 135 -6.31 -8.24 0.83
CA SER A 135 -6.94 -9.47 1.29
C SER A 135 -6.19 -10.03 2.51
N ILE A 136 -6.94 -10.38 3.55
CA ILE A 136 -6.44 -11.02 4.78
C ILE A 136 -7.14 -12.37 4.93
N TYR A 137 -6.39 -13.39 5.33
CA TYR A 137 -6.93 -14.71 5.62
C TYR A 137 -6.76 -15.01 7.11
N ALA A 138 -7.78 -15.58 7.74
CA ALA A 138 -7.75 -15.91 9.16
C ALA A 138 -8.59 -17.15 9.48
N GLU A 139 -8.14 -17.93 10.45
CA GLU A 139 -8.94 -18.94 11.12
C GLU A 139 -9.69 -18.28 12.27
N ILE A 140 -11.01 -18.46 12.33
CA ILE A 140 -11.88 -17.83 13.33
C ILE A 140 -12.62 -18.95 14.07
N SER A 141 -12.60 -18.90 15.41
CA SER A 141 -13.27 -19.93 16.20
C SER A 141 -14.78 -19.94 15.95
N ASP A 142 -15.37 -21.13 15.94
CA ASP A 142 -16.81 -21.30 15.85
C ASP A 142 -17.51 -20.54 16.99
N GLY A 143 -18.57 -19.81 16.66
CA GLY A 143 -19.33 -19.00 17.63
C GLY A 143 -18.83 -17.58 17.82
N THR A 144 -17.69 -17.19 17.22
CA THR A 144 -17.29 -15.78 17.10
C THR A 144 -18.32 -15.04 16.26
N THR A 145 -18.80 -13.90 16.73
CA THR A 145 -19.82 -13.10 16.01
C THR A 145 -19.25 -11.85 15.36
N SER A 146 -18.07 -11.40 15.81
CA SER A 146 -17.42 -10.20 15.27
C SER A 146 -15.91 -10.28 15.32
N VAL A 147 -15.29 -9.61 14.35
CA VAL A 147 -13.83 -9.42 14.25
C VAL A 147 -13.54 -7.93 14.23
N GLU A 148 -12.55 -7.53 15.03
CA GLU A 148 -11.96 -6.20 14.99
C GLU A 148 -10.73 -6.22 14.10
N ILE A 149 -10.63 -5.23 13.22
CA ILE A 149 -9.55 -5.05 12.26
C ILE A 149 -8.89 -3.73 12.57
N SER A 150 -7.64 -3.78 13.06
CA SER A 150 -6.90 -2.61 13.49
C SER A 150 -5.76 -2.27 12.54
N ASN A 151 -5.53 -0.97 12.37
CA ASN A 151 -4.41 -0.39 11.62
C ASN A 151 -3.77 0.75 12.44
N TYR A 152 -2.45 0.87 12.38
CA TYR A 152 -1.66 1.91 13.05
C TYR A 152 -1.04 2.93 12.08
N ASN A 153 -1.21 2.75 10.77
CA ASN A 153 -0.81 3.73 9.75
C ASN A 153 -1.82 4.89 9.77
N THR A 154 -1.74 5.73 10.79
CA THR A 154 -2.54 6.94 11.01
C THR A 154 -1.61 8.13 11.29
N PRO A 155 -2.07 9.39 11.15
CA PRO A 155 -1.19 10.56 11.26
C PRO A 155 -0.41 10.61 12.57
N ASP A 156 -1.04 10.18 13.66
CA ASP A 156 -0.51 10.20 15.02
C ASP A 156 -0.03 8.81 15.50
N ASN A 157 -0.04 7.80 14.62
CA ASN A 157 0.14 6.37 14.95
C ASN A 157 -0.85 5.84 16.01
N GLU A 158 -2.02 6.49 16.13
CA GLU A 158 -3.13 5.99 16.92
C GLU A 158 -3.83 4.83 16.22
N GLU A 159 -4.39 3.91 17.01
CA GLU A 159 -5.11 2.76 16.50
C GLU A 159 -6.42 3.19 15.83
N GLN A 160 -6.58 2.82 14.57
CA GLN A 160 -7.88 2.82 13.90
C GLN A 160 -8.44 1.41 13.90
N THR A 161 -9.59 1.23 14.55
CA THR A 161 -10.28 -0.06 14.61
C THR A 161 -11.55 -0.05 13.77
N PHE A 162 -11.76 -1.10 12.99
CA PHE A 162 -13.00 -1.39 12.27
C PHE A 162 -13.60 -2.69 12.79
N VAL A 163 -14.90 -2.70 13.12
CA VAL A 163 -15.59 -3.90 13.59
C VAL A 163 -16.42 -4.50 12.46
N TYR A 164 -16.12 -5.73 12.08
CA TYR A 164 -16.88 -6.51 11.11
C TYR A 164 -17.73 -7.57 11.81
N THR A 165 -19.05 -7.54 11.58
CA THR A 165 -19.96 -8.59 12.03
C THR A 165 -19.91 -9.75 11.06
N LEU A 166 -19.57 -10.94 11.55
CA LEU A 166 -19.57 -12.16 10.76
C LEU A 166 -21.02 -12.51 10.41
N ALA A 167 -21.26 -12.89 9.15
CA ALA A 167 -22.57 -13.41 8.78
C ALA A 167 -22.83 -14.69 9.58
N GLU A 168 -24.03 -14.81 10.17
CA GLU A 168 -24.46 -16.09 10.75
C GLU A 168 -24.37 -17.14 9.64
N GLY A 169 -23.54 -18.16 9.84
CA GLY A 169 -23.32 -19.19 8.83
C GLY A 169 -24.64 -19.87 8.47
N GLU A 170 -25.15 -19.63 7.27
CA GLU A 170 -26.10 -20.55 6.65
C GLU A 170 -25.31 -21.82 6.30
N LEU A 171 -25.48 -22.86 7.13
CA LEU A 171 -25.02 -24.23 6.87
C LEU A 171 -25.74 -24.83 5.66
#